data_AF-A0A943IMK7-F1
#
_entry.id   AF-A0A943IMK7-F1
#
_cell.length_a   1.000
_cell.length_b   1.000
_cell.length_c   1.000
_cell.angle_alpha   90.00
_cell.angle_beta   90.00
_cell.angle_gamma   90.00
#
_symmetry.space_group_name_H-M   'P 1'
#
loop_
_entity.id
_entity.type
_entity.pdbx_description
1 polymer ?
#
loop_
_entity_poly.entity_id
_entity_poly.type
_entity_poly.pdbx_seq_one_letter_code
_entity_poly.pdbx_strand_id
1 'polypeptide(L)'
;MAHDGKFAQYIRRKHIHWMVAAVLCALVALLVLRRIQMPANVPLPQVPVSDPQPKTPYSIPIENTKLYVYVSGEGALDSEESTTYPEEAAVELAKSFLDDLMTPSDARTFTITEYRDLKVRLLPTTDMDRESADIYVLRPSEISKDTWIVEIDVSFQYEGVISPIGSADQRWIDSLYQGSPIGFLLTRNGTEYTMRSRYSGA
;
A
#
# COMPACT_ATOMS: atom_id res chain seq x y z
N MET A 1 22.78 -26.89 67.46
CA MET A 1 22.96 -25.51 66.96
C MET A 1 24.09 -25.53 65.94
N ALA A 2 23.81 -25.26 64.66
CA ALA A 2 24.81 -24.81 63.66
C ALA A 2 24.07 -24.54 62.33
N HIS A 3 23.65 -23.30 62.16
CA HIS A 3 22.90 -22.80 61.01
C HIS A 3 23.86 -22.36 59.87
N ASP A 4 24.97 -23.07 59.64
CA ASP A 4 26.12 -22.55 58.88
C ASP A 4 26.28 -23.07 57.44
N GLY A 5 25.52 -24.10 57.01
CA GLY A 5 25.70 -24.69 55.68
C GLY A 5 25.09 -23.89 54.52
N LYS A 6 24.00 -23.14 54.77
CA LYS A 6 23.23 -22.46 53.70
C LYS A 6 23.71 -21.04 53.40
N PHE A 7 24.35 -20.35 54.35
CA PHE A 7 24.91 -19.01 54.13
C PHE A 7 26.17 -19.05 53.24
N ALA A 8 27.02 -20.06 53.42
CA ALA A 8 28.26 -20.22 52.65
C ALA A 8 28.04 -20.56 51.16
N GLN A 9 26.90 -21.19 50.81
CA GLN A 9 26.52 -21.45 49.41
C GLN A 9 25.93 -20.20 48.73
N TYR A 10 25.21 -19.35 49.47
CA TYR A 10 24.64 -18.11 48.93
C TYR A 10 25.72 -17.07 48.60
N ILE A 11 26.74 -16.92 49.47
CA ILE A 11 27.87 -16.01 49.24
C ILE A 11 28.71 -16.45 48.04
N ARG A 12 28.98 -17.75 47.88
CA ARG A 12 29.71 -18.27 46.71
C ARG A 12 29.00 -18.03 45.37
N ARG A 13 27.67 -18.17 45.31
CA ARG A 13 26.89 -17.89 44.08
C ARG A 13 26.86 -16.40 43.72
N LYS A 14 26.82 -15.50 44.71
CA LYS A 14 26.94 -14.05 44.46
C LYS A 14 28.33 -13.70 43.93
N HIS A 15 29.41 -14.16 44.55
CA HIS A 15 30.77 -13.86 44.07
C HIS A 15 31.03 -14.34 42.64
N ILE A 16 30.50 -15.51 42.25
CA ILE A 16 30.62 -16.01 40.87
C ILE A 16 29.84 -15.11 39.90
N HIS A 17 28.63 -14.66 40.23
CA HIS A 17 27.86 -13.74 39.39
C HIS A 17 28.57 -12.39 39.20
N TRP A 18 29.13 -11.82 40.27
CA TRP A 18 29.87 -10.55 40.19
C TRP A 18 31.17 -10.70 39.39
N MET A 19 31.89 -11.82 39.51
CA MET A 19 33.07 -12.10 38.68
C MET A 19 32.71 -12.24 37.19
N VAL A 20 31.63 -12.96 36.86
CA VAL A 20 31.19 -13.14 35.46
C VAL A 20 30.78 -11.80 34.84
N ALA A 21 30.07 -10.95 35.58
CA ALA A 21 29.70 -9.62 35.13
C ALA A 21 30.93 -8.71 34.89
N ALA A 22 31.93 -8.78 35.77
CA ALA A 22 33.17 -8.01 35.62
C ALA A 22 33.99 -8.47 34.39
N VAL A 23 34.07 -9.78 34.14
CA VAL A 23 34.77 -10.34 32.97
C VAL A 23 34.06 -9.98 31.67
N LEU A 24 32.72 -10.01 31.65
CA LEU A 24 31.92 -9.56 30.51
C LEU A 24 32.11 -8.06 30.24
N CYS A 25 32.11 -7.21 31.27
CA CYS A 25 32.38 -5.78 31.10
C CYS A 25 33.79 -5.52 30.56
N ALA A 26 34.80 -6.27 31.04
CA ALA A 26 36.17 -6.13 30.56
C ALA A 26 36.32 -6.58 29.10
N LEU A 27 35.63 -7.65 28.68
CA LEU A 27 35.61 -8.11 27.30
C LEU A 27 34.92 -7.12 26.36
N VAL A 28 33.80 -6.51 26.78
CA VAL A 28 33.12 -5.46 26.02
C VAL A 28 34.01 -4.22 25.90
N ALA A 29 34.66 -3.80 26.99
CA ALA A 29 35.60 -2.67 26.96
C ALA A 29 36.81 -2.94 26.04
N LEU A 30 37.35 -4.17 26.04
CA LEU A 30 38.42 -4.58 25.12
C LEU A 30 37.96 -4.62 23.65
N LEU A 31 36.73 -5.05 23.38
CA LEU A 31 36.14 -5.02 22.03
C LEU A 31 35.91 -3.59 21.54
N VAL A 32 35.47 -2.68 22.43
CA VAL A 32 35.31 -1.25 22.13
C VAL A 32 36.66 -0.58 21.91
N LEU A 33 37.67 -0.84 22.75
CA LEU A 33 39.02 -0.34 22.54
C LEU A 33 39.63 -0.86 21.23
N ARG A 34 39.44 -2.15 20.89
CA ARG A 34 39.87 -2.71 19.60
C ARG A 34 39.17 -2.07 18.41
N ARG A 35 37.92 -1.64 18.53
CA ARG A 35 37.22 -0.89 17.47
C ARG A 35 37.74 0.53 17.29
N ILE A 36 38.28 1.15 18.34
CA ILE A 36 38.79 2.54 18.28
C ILE A 36 40.25 2.60 17.79
N GLN A 37 41.05 1.55 18.00
CA GLN A 37 42.38 1.43 17.40
C GLN A 37 42.34 0.74 16.03
N MET A 38 41.73 1.39 15.04
CA MET A 38 42.08 1.11 13.65
C MET A 38 43.31 1.97 13.28
N PRO A 39 44.41 1.39 12.77
CA PRO A 39 45.48 2.19 12.19
C PRO A 39 44.92 2.90 10.95
N ALA A 40 44.98 4.23 10.95
CA ALA A 40 44.73 5.03 9.76
C ALA A 40 45.79 4.67 8.70
N ASN A 41 45.34 4.05 7.59
CA ASN A 41 46.02 3.81 6.29
C ASN A 41 46.08 2.35 5.85
N VAL A 42 44.91 1.72 5.64
CA VAL A 42 44.81 0.61 4.69
C VAL A 42 43.96 1.10 3.51
N PRO A 43 44.50 1.17 2.28
CA PRO A 43 43.68 1.49 1.12
C PRO A 43 42.63 0.38 0.94
N LEU A 44 41.35 0.76 0.97
CA LEU A 44 40.26 -0.17 0.69
C LEU A 44 40.42 -0.70 -0.75
N PRO A 45 40.18 -2.00 -1.01
CA PRO A 45 40.03 -2.51 -2.36
C PRO A 45 38.93 -1.70 -3.05
N GLN A 46 39.25 -1.04 -4.16
CA GLN A 46 38.26 -0.31 -4.94
C GLN A 46 37.31 -1.33 -5.55
N VAL A 47 36.11 -1.44 -4.95
CA VAL A 47 34.96 -2.02 -5.63
C VAL A 47 34.77 -1.20 -6.91
N PRO A 48 34.67 -1.82 -8.10
CA PRO A 48 34.35 -1.07 -9.31
C PRO A 48 33.08 -0.28 -9.00
N VAL A 49 33.15 1.04 -9.18
CA VAL A 49 31.97 1.89 -9.13
C VAL A 49 31.08 1.37 -10.24
N SER A 50 30.09 0.56 -9.89
CA SER A 50 29.00 0.25 -10.82
C SER A 50 28.46 1.60 -11.28
N ASP A 51 28.33 1.76 -12.59
CA ASP A 51 27.63 2.90 -13.19
C ASP A 51 26.38 3.19 -12.37
N PRO A 52 26.00 4.47 -12.15
CA PRO A 52 24.77 4.77 -11.44
C PRO A 52 23.66 3.97 -12.13
N GLN A 53 23.16 2.96 -11.41
CA GLN A 53 22.05 2.14 -11.86
C GLN A 53 21.01 3.16 -12.32
N PRO A 54 20.54 3.12 -13.58
CA PRO A 54 19.56 4.09 -14.04
C PRO A 54 18.47 4.09 -12.99
N LYS A 55 18.18 5.26 -12.42
CA LYS A 55 17.08 5.42 -11.47
C LYS A 55 15.90 4.80 -12.20
N THR A 56 15.52 3.57 -11.84
CA THR A 56 14.30 2.96 -12.33
C THR A 56 13.24 3.96 -11.96
N PRO A 57 12.54 4.60 -12.93
CA PRO A 57 11.43 5.45 -12.57
C PRO A 57 10.55 4.59 -11.68
N TYR A 58 10.27 5.06 -10.46
CA TYR A 58 9.18 4.46 -9.71
C TYR A 58 7.95 4.53 -10.62
N SER A 59 7.15 3.47 -10.60
CA SER A 59 5.86 3.46 -11.27
C SER A 59 5.17 4.79 -10.98
N ILE A 60 4.79 5.51 -12.04
CA ILE A 60 3.85 6.62 -11.87
C ILE A 60 2.60 5.94 -11.27
N PRO A 61 2.02 6.45 -10.17
CA PRO A 61 0.78 5.90 -9.66
C PRO A 61 -0.20 5.76 -10.84
N ILE A 62 -1.18 4.86 -10.72
CA ILE A 62 -2.27 4.80 -11.68
C ILE A 62 -3.12 6.05 -11.47
N GLU A 63 -2.58 7.21 -11.89
CA GLU A 63 -3.15 8.55 -11.79
C GLU A 63 -4.21 8.70 -12.86
N ASN A 64 -5.12 7.74 -12.92
CA ASN A 64 -6.23 7.79 -13.84
C ASN A 64 -7.26 8.78 -13.29
N THR A 65 -7.01 10.06 -13.55
CA THR A 65 -7.88 11.19 -13.23
C THR A 65 -9.08 11.29 -14.17
N LYS A 66 -9.20 10.37 -15.14
CA LYS A 66 -10.33 10.33 -16.07
C LYS A 66 -11.63 10.18 -15.30
N LEU A 67 -12.63 10.95 -15.73
CA LEU A 67 -14.00 10.82 -15.27
C LEU A 67 -14.70 9.75 -16.10
N TYR A 68 -15.15 8.69 -15.43
CA TYR A 68 -16.00 7.65 -16.01
C TYR A 68 -17.45 8.01 -15.77
N VAL A 69 -18.31 7.78 -16.76
CA VAL A 69 -19.74 8.12 -16.73
C VAL A 69 -20.56 6.92 -17.16
N TYR A 70 -21.59 6.61 -16.39
CA TYR A 70 -22.56 5.55 -16.64
C TYR A 70 -23.96 6.17 -16.51
N VAL A 71 -24.82 5.96 -17.50
CA VAL A 71 -26.19 6.43 -17.50
C VAL A 71 -27.10 5.22 -17.36
N SER A 72 -27.85 5.18 -16.26
CA SER A 72 -28.92 4.20 -16.07
C SER A 72 -29.99 4.39 -17.17
N GLY A 73 -30.32 3.32 -17.88
CA GLY A 73 -31.26 3.37 -19.02
C GLY A 73 -32.69 3.77 -18.62
N GLU A 74 -33.45 4.32 -19.58
CA GLU A 74 -34.85 4.80 -19.48
C GLU A 74 -35.90 3.71 -19.15
N GLY A 75 -35.52 2.53 -18.67
CA GLY A 75 -36.45 1.43 -18.38
C GLY A 75 -37.30 1.60 -17.11
N ALA A 76 -37.14 2.71 -16.38
CA ALA A 76 -37.83 2.95 -15.10
C ALA A 76 -38.63 4.26 -15.09
N LEU A 77 -39.15 4.70 -16.24
CA LEU A 77 -39.93 5.93 -16.32
C LEU A 77 -41.40 5.80 -15.85
N ASP A 78 -41.88 4.59 -15.54
CA ASP A 78 -43.28 4.35 -15.09
C ASP A 78 -43.41 3.73 -13.68
N SER A 79 -42.34 3.69 -12.89
CA SER A 79 -42.42 3.36 -11.45
C SER A 79 -41.60 4.37 -10.66
N GLU A 80 -42.12 4.86 -9.53
CA GLU A 80 -41.46 5.82 -8.61
C GLU A 80 -40.16 5.29 -7.95
N GLU A 81 -39.54 4.27 -8.55
CA GLU A 81 -38.35 3.58 -8.08
C GLU A 81 -37.51 3.24 -9.33
N SER A 82 -36.72 4.20 -9.81
CA SER A 82 -35.62 3.90 -10.74
C SER A 82 -34.53 3.15 -9.96
N THR A 83 -34.65 1.83 -9.93
CA THR A 83 -33.84 0.91 -9.12
C THR A 83 -32.53 0.52 -9.81
N THR A 84 -31.85 1.41 -10.55
CA THR A 84 -30.45 1.11 -10.86
C THR A 84 -29.64 1.37 -9.60
N TYR A 85 -29.33 0.27 -8.93
CA TYR A 85 -28.55 0.23 -7.71
C TYR A 85 -27.11 0.69 -7.98
N PRO A 86 -26.51 1.54 -7.12
CA PRO A 86 -25.16 2.09 -7.31
C PRO A 86 -24.09 1.00 -7.54
N GLU A 87 -24.34 -0.22 -7.08
CA GLU A 87 -23.55 -1.43 -7.28
C GLU A 87 -23.34 -1.75 -8.77
N GLU A 88 -24.39 -1.71 -9.59
CA GLU A 88 -24.29 -1.99 -11.02
C GLU A 88 -23.41 -0.95 -11.72
N ALA A 89 -23.71 0.33 -11.47
CA ALA A 89 -22.95 1.44 -12.02
C ALA A 89 -21.47 1.35 -11.63
N ALA A 90 -21.17 1.04 -10.37
CA ALA A 90 -19.81 0.90 -9.89
C ALA A 90 -19.04 -0.22 -10.61
N VAL A 91 -19.69 -1.34 -10.88
CA VAL A 91 -19.07 -2.46 -11.62
C VAL A 91 -18.79 -2.07 -13.07
N GLU A 92 -19.75 -1.46 -13.77
CA GLU A 92 -19.56 -1.03 -15.17
C GLU A 92 -18.50 0.07 -15.31
N LEU A 93 -18.46 1.00 -14.35
CA LEU A 93 -17.43 2.04 -14.30
C LEU A 93 -16.05 1.46 -13.96
N ALA A 94 -15.96 0.47 -13.08
CA ALA A 94 -14.72 -0.25 -12.78
C ALA A 94 -14.18 -1.01 -14.00
N LYS A 95 -15.05 -1.66 -14.78
CA LYS A 95 -14.67 -2.29 -16.06
C LYS A 95 -14.14 -1.26 -17.05
N SER A 96 -14.84 -0.14 -17.21
CA SER A 96 -14.38 0.96 -18.09
C SER A 96 -12.99 1.48 -17.70
N PHE A 97 -12.72 1.54 -16.39
CA PHE A 97 -11.40 1.88 -15.87
C PHE A 97 -10.34 0.83 -16.22
N LEU A 98 -10.64 -0.47 -16.11
CA LEU A 98 -9.72 -1.55 -16.47
C LEU A 98 -9.48 -1.59 -17.98
N ASP A 99 -10.51 -1.41 -18.81
CA ASP A 99 -10.41 -1.37 -20.27
C ASP A 99 -9.46 -0.25 -20.73
N ASP A 100 -9.50 0.90 -20.05
CA ASP A 100 -8.55 1.98 -20.29
C ASP A 100 -7.12 1.61 -19.92
N LEU A 101 -6.91 0.82 -18.86
CA LEU A 101 -5.59 0.31 -18.49
C LEU A 101 -5.10 -0.78 -19.45
N MET A 102 -6.02 -1.48 -20.11
CA MET A 102 -5.70 -2.46 -21.16
C MET A 102 -5.39 -1.81 -22.51
N THR A 103 -5.75 -0.55 -22.68
CA THR A 103 -5.42 0.22 -23.89
C THR A 103 -3.99 0.75 -23.79
N PRO A 104 -3.11 0.47 -24.78
CA PRO A 104 -1.77 1.05 -24.81
C PRO A 104 -1.79 2.57 -24.75
N SER A 105 -0.86 3.17 -23.99
CA SER A 105 -0.77 4.63 -23.83
C SER A 105 0.65 5.08 -23.58
N ASP A 106 1.07 6.14 -24.27
CA ASP A 106 2.38 6.77 -24.08
C ASP A 106 2.51 7.48 -22.72
N ALA A 107 1.40 7.70 -22.02
CA ALA A 107 1.38 8.30 -20.68
C ALA A 107 1.67 7.28 -19.57
N ARG A 108 1.74 5.98 -19.88
CA ARG A 108 1.96 4.90 -18.91
C ARG A 108 3.14 4.05 -19.32
N THR A 109 3.84 3.52 -18.33
CA THR A 109 4.98 2.60 -18.52
C THR A 109 4.56 1.13 -18.57
N PHE A 110 3.26 0.88 -18.49
CA PHE A 110 2.65 -0.44 -18.49
C PHE A 110 1.29 -0.44 -19.21
N THR A 111 0.90 -1.62 -19.67
CA THR A 111 -0.42 -1.92 -20.24
C THR A 111 -0.91 -3.23 -19.62
N ILE A 112 -2.14 -3.26 -19.09
CA ILE A 112 -2.75 -4.51 -18.62
C ILE A 112 -3.08 -5.38 -19.84
N THR A 113 -2.67 -6.64 -19.83
CA THR A 113 -2.94 -7.56 -20.95
C THR A 113 -4.14 -8.46 -20.67
N GLU A 114 -4.38 -8.77 -19.39
CA GLU A 114 -5.47 -9.61 -18.93
C GLU A 114 -5.81 -9.27 -17.48
N TYR A 115 -7.09 -9.33 -17.11
CA TYR A 115 -7.52 -9.23 -15.71
C TYR A 115 -8.59 -10.28 -15.38
N ARG A 116 -8.68 -10.66 -14.10
CA ARG A 116 -9.66 -11.60 -13.59
C ARG A 116 -10.02 -11.30 -12.13
N ASP A 117 -11.03 -12.00 -11.64
CA ASP A 117 -11.45 -11.95 -10.23
C ASP A 117 -11.83 -10.53 -9.75
N LEU A 118 -12.39 -9.70 -10.65
CA LEU A 118 -12.84 -8.35 -10.35
C LEU A 118 -13.89 -8.36 -9.24
N LYS A 119 -13.57 -7.67 -8.14
CA LYS A 119 -14.46 -7.39 -7.02
C LYS A 119 -14.53 -5.89 -6.81
N VAL A 120 -15.74 -5.39 -6.70
CA VAL A 120 -16.01 -3.97 -6.45
C VAL A 120 -16.73 -3.87 -5.11
N ARG A 121 -16.17 -3.09 -4.18
CA ARG A 121 -16.81 -2.77 -2.90
C ARG A 121 -17.25 -1.32 -2.92
N LEU A 122 -18.51 -1.10 -2.50
CA LEU A 122 -19.06 0.21 -2.28
C LEU A 122 -19.17 0.48 -0.79
N LEU A 123 -18.64 1.63 -0.39
CA LEU A 123 -18.71 2.11 0.98
C LEU A 123 -19.50 3.41 0.98
N PRO A 124 -20.74 3.43 1.49
CA PRO A 124 -21.53 4.65 1.61
C PRO A 124 -20.80 5.67 2.46
N THR A 125 -20.65 6.89 1.94
CA THR A 125 -19.91 7.94 2.65
C THR A 125 -20.63 8.41 3.92
N THR A 126 -21.95 8.25 3.98
CA THR A 126 -22.78 8.55 5.17
C THR A 126 -22.54 7.61 6.33
N ASP A 127 -22.05 6.40 6.05
CA ASP A 127 -21.90 5.33 7.03
C ASP A 127 -20.46 5.25 7.56
N MET A 128 -19.56 6.07 7.02
CA MET A 128 -18.17 6.12 7.43
C MET A 128 -18.03 6.80 8.79
N ASP A 129 -17.37 6.11 9.72
CA ASP A 129 -16.89 6.75 10.94
C ASP A 129 -15.71 7.68 10.64
N ARG A 130 -15.31 8.44 11.66
CA ARG A 130 -14.25 9.43 11.55
C ARG A 130 -12.92 8.81 11.11
N GLU A 131 -12.57 7.63 11.64
CA GLU A 131 -11.32 6.96 11.32
C GLU A 131 -11.28 6.54 9.85
N SER A 132 -12.36 5.95 9.36
CA SER A 132 -12.52 5.55 7.95
C SER A 132 -12.50 6.77 7.03
N ALA A 133 -13.21 7.84 7.40
CA ALA A 133 -13.22 9.09 6.65
C ALA A 133 -11.82 9.72 6.57
N ASP A 134 -11.04 9.68 7.66
CA ASP A 134 -9.66 10.16 7.70
C ASP A 134 -8.74 9.28 6.83
N ILE A 135 -8.90 7.94 6.84
CA ILE A 135 -8.15 7.02 5.96
C ILE A 135 -8.39 7.34 4.48
N TYR A 136 -9.65 7.56 4.10
CA TYR A 136 -10.02 7.89 2.72
C TYR A 136 -9.87 9.38 2.38
N VAL A 137 -9.39 10.21 3.32
CA VAL A 137 -9.24 11.67 3.16
C VAL A 137 -10.53 12.33 2.65
N LEU A 138 -11.67 11.90 3.19
CA LEU A 138 -12.99 12.29 2.70
C LEU A 138 -13.26 13.76 3.02
N ARG A 139 -13.63 14.54 2.00
CA ARG A 139 -14.01 15.95 2.20
C ARG A 139 -15.42 16.03 2.75
N PRO A 140 -15.76 17.03 3.58
CA PRO A 140 -17.13 17.21 4.06
C PRO A 140 -18.18 17.30 2.93
N SER A 141 -17.82 17.85 1.77
CA SER A 141 -18.69 17.94 0.59
C SER A 141 -18.92 16.61 -0.13
N GLU A 142 -18.13 15.58 0.17
CA GLU A 142 -18.22 14.24 -0.42
C GLU A 142 -19.09 13.30 0.42
N ILE A 143 -19.56 13.74 1.59
CA ILE A 143 -20.46 12.97 2.47
C ILE A 143 -21.91 13.23 2.05
N SER A 144 -22.54 12.25 1.40
CA SER A 144 -23.92 12.35 0.91
C SER A 144 -24.53 10.97 0.67
N LYS A 145 -25.87 10.91 0.66
CA LYS A 145 -26.63 9.71 0.27
C LYS A 145 -26.39 9.29 -1.20
N ASP A 146 -25.85 10.21 -2.00
CA ASP A 146 -25.59 10.04 -3.42
C ASP A 146 -24.09 9.88 -3.73
N THR A 147 -23.26 9.59 -2.71
CA THR A 147 -21.82 9.41 -2.87
C THR A 147 -21.30 8.18 -2.13
N TRP A 148 -20.39 7.46 -2.79
CA TRP A 148 -19.77 6.23 -2.27
C TRP A 148 -18.27 6.24 -2.56
N ILE A 149 -17.50 5.59 -1.70
CA ILE A 149 -16.15 5.18 -2.04
C ILE A 149 -16.19 3.83 -2.74
N VAL A 150 -15.52 3.75 -3.88
CA VAL A 150 -15.37 2.51 -4.64
C VAL A 150 -13.96 1.97 -4.43
N GLU A 151 -13.90 0.72 -3.98
CA GLU A 151 -12.68 -0.06 -3.96
C GLU A 151 -12.74 -1.14 -5.02
N ILE A 152 -11.67 -1.25 -5.79
CA ILE A 152 -11.52 -2.21 -6.87
C ILE A 152 -10.41 -3.17 -6.49
N ASP A 153 -10.76 -4.45 -6.37
CA ASP A 153 -9.80 -5.53 -6.18
C ASP A 153 -9.86 -6.45 -7.39
N VAL A 154 -8.71 -6.73 -8.00
CA VAL A 154 -8.61 -7.45 -9.27
C VAL A 154 -7.21 -8.05 -9.37
N SER A 155 -7.12 -9.26 -9.92
CA SER A 155 -5.84 -9.86 -10.31
C SER A 155 -5.58 -9.58 -11.79
N PHE A 156 -4.36 -9.20 -12.14
CA PHE A 156 -4.05 -8.81 -13.52
C PHE A 156 -2.65 -9.22 -13.97
N GLN A 157 -2.47 -9.27 -15.28
CA GLN A 157 -1.21 -9.36 -15.97
C GLN A 157 -0.93 -8.04 -16.70
N TYR A 158 0.33 -7.72 -16.91
CA TYR A 158 0.70 -6.53 -17.65
C TYR A 158 1.99 -6.75 -18.44
N GLU A 159 2.18 -5.93 -19.47
CA GLU A 159 3.45 -5.73 -20.13
C GLU A 159 3.93 -4.29 -19.86
N GLY A 160 5.24 -4.08 -19.76
CA GLY A 160 5.78 -2.76 -19.48
C GLY A 160 7.17 -2.77 -18.88
N VAL A 161 7.78 -1.59 -18.83
CA VAL A 161 9.13 -1.41 -18.28
C VAL A 161 9.11 -1.40 -16.75
N ILE A 162 8.00 -0.96 -16.15
CA ILE A 162 7.82 -0.83 -14.70
C ILE A 162 6.44 -1.38 -14.33
N SER A 163 6.39 -2.21 -13.29
CA SER A 163 5.13 -2.72 -12.77
C SER A 163 4.28 -1.60 -12.20
N PRO A 164 2.94 -1.59 -12.42
CA PRO A 164 2.06 -0.73 -11.65
C PRO A 164 2.22 -0.93 -10.14
N ILE A 165 2.46 -2.18 -9.70
CA ILE A 165 2.58 -2.61 -8.29
C ILE A 165 3.46 -3.87 -8.19
N GLY A 166 4.43 -3.92 -7.27
CA GLY A 166 5.21 -5.15 -6.99
C GLY A 166 6.29 -5.48 -8.04
N SER A 167 6.91 -6.66 -7.94
CA SER A 167 7.98 -7.10 -8.86
C SER A 167 7.42 -7.60 -10.19
N ALA A 168 8.10 -7.27 -11.29
CA ALA A 168 7.73 -7.67 -12.65
C ALA A 168 7.83 -9.17 -12.94
N ASP A 169 8.30 -9.96 -11.96
CA ASP A 169 8.58 -11.39 -12.13
C ASP A 169 7.36 -12.28 -11.85
N GLN A 170 6.25 -11.70 -11.37
CA GLN A 170 5.00 -12.41 -11.10
C GLN A 170 4.12 -12.44 -12.35
N ARG A 171 3.76 -13.65 -12.82
CA ARG A 171 2.84 -13.82 -13.96
C ARG A 171 1.46 -13.25 -13.70
N TRP A 172 1.02 -13.17 -12.45
CA TRP A 172 -0.24 -12.57 -12.04
C TRP A 172 0.05 -11.73 -10.80
N ILE A 173 -0.34 -10.46 -10.85
CA ILE A 173 -0.30 -9.57 -9.69
C ILE A 173 -1.63 -9.71 -8.97
N ASP A 174 -1.56 -10.10 -7.70
CA ASP A 174 -2.72 -10.15 -6.83
C ASP A 174 -2.95 -8.78 -6.21
N SER A 175 -4.15 -8.26 -6.46
CA SER A 175 -4.65 -6.97 -6.00
C SER A 175 -4.05 -5.74 -6.68
N LEU A 176 -4.93 -4.98 -7.33
CA LEU A 176 -4.67 -3.61 -7.75
C LEU A 176 -4.63 -2.67 -6.53
N TYR A 177 -3.58 -2.77 -5.73
CA TYR A 177 -3.24 -1.76 -4.73
C TYR A 177 -2.65 -0.51 -5.39
N GLN A 178 -3.50 0.42 -5.84
CA GLN A 178 -3.05 1.76 -6.16
C GLN A 178 -2.34 2.31 -4.92
N GLY A 179 -1.04 2.60 -5.00
CA GLY A 179 -0.16 2.91 -3.86
C GLY A 179 -0.47 4.19 -3.06
N SER A 180 -1.74 4.60 -2.99
CA SER A 180 -2.27 5.68 -2.20
C SER A 180 -3.67 5.28 -1.67
N PRO A 181 -4.02 5.57 -0.40
CA PRO A 181 -5.33 5.24 0.21
C PRO A 181 -6.54 5.97 -0.43
N ILE A 182 -6.30 6.68 -1.52
CA ILE A 182 -7.25 7.55 -2.20
C ILE A 182 -8.01 6.71 -3.25
N GLY A 183 -9.04 6.00 -2.79
CA GLY A 183 -9.93 5.23 -3.67
C GLY A 183 -10.72 6.09 -4.66
N PHE A 184 -11.59 5.46 -5.46
CA PHE A 184 -12.47 6.20 -6.37
C PHE A 184 -13.66 6.78 -5.62
N LEU A 185 -14.11 7.97 -6.04
CA LEU A 185 -15.39 8.53 -5.63
C LEU A 185 -16.43 8.20 -6.71
N LEU A 186 -17.52 7.54 -6.30
CA LEU A 186 -18.73 7.42 -7.09
C LEU A 186 -19.70 8.51 -6.65
N THR A 187 -20.36 9.16 -7.61
CA THR A 187 -21.38 10.16 -7.36
C THR A 187 -22.57 9.91 -8.27
N ARG A 188 -23.78 10.02 -7.72
CA ARG A 188 -25.04 9.96 -8.48
C ARG A 188 -25.64 11.34 -8.65
N ASN A 189 -26.08 11.63 -9.87
CA ASN A 189 -26.88 12.81 -10.20
C ASN A 189 -28.04 12.41 -11.12
N GLY A 190 -29.23 12.23 -10.53
CA GLY A 190 -30.38 11.68 -11.24
C GLY A 190 -30.11 10.25 -11.70
N THR A 191 -30.16 10.01 -13.01
CA THR A 191 -29.87 8.71 -13.64
C THR A 191 -28.39 8.52 -14.01
N GLU A 192 -27.57 9.56 -13.82
CA GLU A 192 -26.15 9.52 -14.13
C GLU A 192 -25.32 9.13 -12.90
N TYR A 193 -24.37 8.24 -13.11
CA TYR A 193 -23.35 7.87 -12.16
C TYR A 193 -21.98 8.23 -12.73
N THR A 194 -21.17 8.89 -11.92
CA THR A 194 -19.80 9.23 -12.28
C THR A 194 -18.80 8.63 -11.31
N MET A 195 -17.70 8.07 -11.82
CA MET A 195 -16.60 7.54 -11.00
C MET A 195 -15.29 8.20 -11.40
N ARG A 196 -14.50 8.65 -10.43
CA ARG A 196 -13.19 9.25 -10.67
C ARG A 196 -12.22 8.93 -9.54
N SER A 197 -10.95 8.70 -9.87
CA SER A 197 -9.91 8.61 -8.85
C SER A 197 -9.82 9.93 -8.11
N ARG A 198 -9.77 9.87 -6.77
CA ARG A 198 -9.58 11.07 -5.95
C ARG A 198 -8.12 11.50 -5.89
N TYR A 199 -7.20 10.76 -6.53
CA TYR A 199 -5.79 11.12 -6.61
C TYR A 199 -5.64 12.38 -7.46
N SER A 200 -5.63 13.53 -6.82
CA SER A 200 -5.13 14.76 -7.43
C SER A 200 -3.62 14.75 -7.28
N GLY A 201 -2.89 14.80 -8.40
CA GLY A 201 -1.46 15.12 -8.37
C GLY A 201 -1.29 16.44 -7.62
N ALA A 202 -0.81 16.34 -6.38
CA ALA A 202 -0.41 17.47 -5.55
C ALA A 202 1.10 17.64 -5.66
#